data_AF-A0A1Q6QBP5-F1
#
_entry.id   AF-A0A1Q6QBP5-F1
#
_cell.length_a   1.000
_cell.length_b   1.000
_cell.length_c   1.000
_cell.angle_alpha   90.00
_cell.angle_beta   90.00
_cell.angle_gamma   90.00
#
_symmetry.space_group_name_H-M   'P 1'
#
loop_
_entity.id
_entity.type
_entity.pdbx_description
1 polymer ?
#
loop_
_entity_poly.entity_id
_entity_poly.type
_entity_poly.pdbx_seq_one_letter_code
_entity_poly.pdbx_strand_id
1 'polypeptide(L)'
;MEESDEAGANGNTVKLRKIWAVAALIGVACFGGALGMAHSVAKAANNMAEQPEAAGQIRTSMMMGLVFIETVIIYALIVAILIIFVL
;
A
#
# COMPACT_ATOMS: atom_id res chain seq x y z
N MET A 1 -8.27 -4.90 43.61
CA MET A 1 -7.57 -6.08 43.05
C MET A 1 -8.26 -6.62 41.80
N GLU A 2 -9.58 -6.41 41.61
CA GLU A 2 -10.28 -6.74 40.36
C GLU A 2 -10.08 -5.69 39.24
N GLU A 3 -10.01 -4.40 39.59
CA GLU A 3 -9.85 -3.28 38.64
C GLU A 3 -8.48 -3.26 37.91
N SER A 4 -7.46 -3.91 38.48
CA SER A 4 -6.12 -4.01 37.90
C SER A 4 -6.01 -5.06 36.79
N ASP A 5 -6.87 -6.08 36.77
CA ASP A 5 -6.81 -7.16 35.77
C ASP A 5 -7.62 -6.82 34.50
N GLU A 6 -8.71 -6.06 34.62
CA GLU A 6 -9.50 -5.62 33.45
C GLU A 6 -8.77 -4.60 32.56
N ALA A 7 -7.96 -3.71 33.15
CA ALA A 7 -7.14 -2.76 32.41
C ALA A 7 -6.06 -3.47 31.55
N GLY A 8 -5.53 -4.60 32.03
CA GLY A 8 -4.57 -5.43 31.30
C GLY A 8 -5.18 -6.16 30.11
N ALA A 9 -6.37 -6.73 30.27
CA ALA A 9 -7.10 -7.42 29.21
C ALA A 9 -7.54 -6.47 28.07
N ASN A 10 -8.00 -5.27 28.43
CA ASN A 10 -8.42 -4.25 27.46
C ASN A 10 -7.23 -3.74 26.62
N GLY A 11 -6.07 -3.49 27.25
CA GLY A 11 -4.87 -3.05 26.56
C GLY A 11 -4.37 -4.02 25.49
N ASN A 12 -4.42 -5.34 25.76
CA ASN A 12 -3.99 -6.34 24.78
C ASN A 12 -4.99 -6.51 23.63
N THR A 13 -6.28 -6.38 23.92
CA THR A 13 -7.36 -6.46 22.91
C THR A 13 -7.31 -5.28 21.93
N VAL A 14 -7.04 -4.07 22.44
CA VAL A 14 -6.86 -2.86 21.60
C VAL A 14 -5.63 -2.99 20.71
N LYS A 15 -4.50 -3.48 21.24
CA LYS A 15 -3.29 -3.74 20.44
C LYS A 15 -3.55 -4.75 19.33
N LEU A 16 -4.21 -5.86 19.64
CA LEU A 16 -4.53 -6.89 18.66
C LEU A 16 -5.42 -6.35 17.54
N ARG A 17 -6.45 -5.57 17.88
CA ARG A 17 -7.35 -4.94 16.89
C ARG A 17 -6.60 -3.98 15.96
N LYS A 18 -5.67 -3.17 16.49
CA LYS A 18 -4.83 -2.27 15.69
C LYS A 18 -3.98 -3.03 14.69
N ILE A 19 -3.34 -4.13 15.11
CA ILE A 19 -2.50 -4.96 14.23
C ILE A 19 -3.32 -5.54 13.07
N TRP A 20 -4.49 -6.12 13.35
CA TRP A 20 -5.34 -6.68 12.29
C TRP A 20 -5.87 -5.62 11.33
N ALA A 21 -6.26 -4.45 11.84
CA ALA A 21 -6.72 -3.35 11.00
C ALA A 21 -5.61 -2.87 10.05
N VAL A 22 -4.39 -2.70 10.56
CA VAL A 22 -3.23 -2.30 9.75
C VAL A 22 -2.84 -3.37 8.74
N ALA A 23 -2.82 -4.64 9.15
CA ALA A 23 -2.49 -5.75 8.25
C ALA A 23 -3.49 -5.84 7.08
N ALA A 24 -4.78 -5.67 7.34
CA ALA A 24 -5.81 -5.66 6.30
C ALA A 24 -5.64 -4.45 5.36
N LEU A 25 -5.46 -3.24 5.92
CA LEU A 25 -5.30 -2.01 5.14
C LEU A 25 -4.09 -2.08 4.20
N ILE A 26 -2.91 -2.43 4.73
CA ILE A 26 -1.68 -2.53 3.94
C ILE A 26 -1.74 -3.71 2.97
N GLY A 27 -2.27 -4.85 3.40
CA GLY A 27 -2.42 -6.03 2.55
C GLY A 27 -3.22 -5.73 1.28
N VAL A 28 -4.39 -5.08 1.43
CA VAL A 28 -5.24 -4.72 0.28
C VAL A 28 -4.59 -3.63 -0.58
N ALA A 29 -4.02 -2.59 0.03
CA ALA A 29 -3.38 -1.50 -0.71
C ALA A 29 -2.19 -1.99 -1.55
N CYS A 30 -1.29 -2.78 -0.95
CA CYS A 30 -0.14 -3.34 -1.63
C CYS A 30 -0.55 -4.35 -2.70
N PHE A 31 -1.56 -5.18 -2.45
CA PHE A 31 -2.02 -6.16 -3.42
C PHE A 31 -2.62 -5.49 -4.67
N GLY A 32 -3.53 -4.53 -4.47
CA GLY A 32 -4.12 -3.76 -5.58
C GLY A 32 -3.07 -2.96 -6.34
N GLY A 33 -2.15 -2.31 -5.61
CA GLY A 33 -1.04 -1.57 -6.19
C GLY A 33 -0.10 -2.44 -7.03
N ALA A 34 0.31 -3.60 -6.51
CA ALA A 34 1.20 -4.53 -7.20
C ALA A 34 0.60 -5.02 -8.52
N LEU A 35 -0.70 -5.36 -8.53
CA LEU A 35 -1.39 -5.77 -9.77
C LEU A 35 -1.44 -4.64 -10.80
N GLY A 36 -1.77 -3.42 -10.37
CA GLY A 36 -1.82 -2.25 -11.26
C GLY A 36 -0.44 -1.90 -11.84
N MET A 37 0.60 -1.95 -11.02
CA MET A 37 1.98 -1.71 -11.46
C MET A 37 2.45 -2.79 -12.43
N ALA A 38 2.28 -4.07 -12.09
CA ALA A 38 2.71 -5.19 -12.94
C ALA A 38 2.04 -5.13 -14.32
N HIS A 39 0.73 -4.85 -14.36
CA HIS A 39 0.01 -4.70 -15.63
C HIS A 39 0.54 -3.51 -16.46
N SER A 40 0.76 -2.37 -15.82
CA SER A 40 1.25 -1.15 -16.49
C SER A 40 2.65 -1.35 -17.06
N VAL A 41 3.55 -1.98 -16.29
CA VAL A 41 4.92 -2.28 -16.72
C VAL A 41 4.94 -3.31 -17.86
N ALA A 42 4.17 -4.39 -17.75
CA ALA A 42 4.09 -5.40 -18.81
C ALA A 42 3.59 -4.80 -20.14
N LYS A 43 2.55 -3.97 -20.08
CA LYS A 43 2.01 -3.31 -21.27
C LYS A 43 2.98 -2.29 -21.86
N ALA A 44 3.66 -1.50 -21.02
CA ALA A 44 4.70 -0.60 -21.47
C ALA A 44 5.86 -1.34 -22.15
N ALA A 45 6.30 -2.48 -21.60
CA ALA A 45 7.36 -3.30 -22.19
C ALA A 45 7.01 -3.81 -23.59
N ASN A 46 5.79 -4.33 -23.78
CA ASN A 46 5.31 -4.78 -25.10
C ASN A 46 5.25 -3.62 -26.09
N ASN A 47 4.69 -2.48 -25.69
CA ASN A 47 4.59 -1.30 -26.56
C ASN A 47 5.97 -0.76 -26.95
N MET A 48 6.96 -0.78 -26.04
CA MET A 48 8.34 -0.38 -26.35
C MET A 48 9.02 -1.33 -27.32
N ALA A 49 8.68 -2.63 -27.29
CA ALA A 49 9.21 -3.61 -28.23
C ALA A 49 8.59 -3.47 -29.63
N GLU A 50 7.30 -3.13 -29.72
CA GLU A 50 6.60 -2.89 -30.99
C GLU A 50 6.97 -1.54 -31.62
N GLN A 51 7.19 -0.51 -30.80
CA GLN A 51 7.48 0.87 -31.24
C GLN A 51 8.71 1.44 -30.51
N PRO A 52 9.93 1.04 -30.92
CA PRO A 52 11.17 1.46 -30.25
C PRO A 52 11.40 2.97 -30.35
N GLU A 53 10.96 3.64 -31.43
CA GLU A 53 11.07 5.10 -31.57
C GLU A 53 10.28 5.88 -30.51
N ALA A 54 9.19 5.30 -29.97
CA ALA A 54 8.36 5.92 -28.94
C ALA A 54 8.77 5.51 -27.52
N ALA A 55 9.80 4.68 -27.35
CA ALA A 55 10.12 4.05 -26.06
C ALA A 55 10.36 5.07 -24.92
N GLY A 56 11.00 6.20 -25.22
CA GLY A 56 11.22 7.27 -24.24
C GLY A 56 9.92 7.89 -23.72
N GLN A 57 8.96 8.12 -24.61
CA GLN A 57 7.65 8.68 -24.26
C GLN A 57 6.81 7.66 -23.47
N ILE A 58 6.81 6.39 -23.90
CA ILE A 58 6.13 5.30 -23.21
C ILE A 58 6.66 5.15 -21.77
N ARG A 59 7.99 5.11 -21.60
CA ARG A 59 8.61 5.03 -20.27
C ARG A 59 8.21 6.19 -19.37
N THR A 60 8.15 7.40 -19.92
CA THR A 60 7.75 8.61 -19.16
C THR A 60 6.29 8.50 -18.69
N SER A 61 5.38 8.13 -19.60
CA SER A 61 3.96 7.93 -19.24
C SER A 61 3.77 6.79 -18.24
N MET A 62 4.52 5.68 -18.39
CA MET A 62 4.51 4.56 -17.46
C MET A 62 4.94 5.00 -16.06
N MET A 63 6.08 5.72 -15.95
CA MET A 63 6.58 6.22 -14.66
C MET A 63 5.57 7.14 -13.98
N MET A 64 4.92 8.04 -14.73
CA MET A 64 3.86 8.89 -14.16
C MET A 64 2.69 8.07 -13.61
N GLY A 65 2.25 7.03 -14.34
CA GLY A 65 1.22 6.10 -13.86
C GLY A 65 1.63 5.35 -12.59
N LEU A 66 2.87 4.84 -12.55
CA LEU A 66 3.42 4.15 -11.38
C LEU A 66 3.50 5.07 -10.16
N VAL A 67 3.92 6.32 -10.34
CA VAL A 67 3.97 7.32 -9.26
C VAL A 67 2.58 7.55 -8.67
N PHE A 68 1.53 7.66 -9.49
CA PHE A 68 0.17 7.81 -8.96
C PHE A 68 -0.29 6.59 -8.15
N ILE A 69 0.00 5.38 -8.62
CA ILE A 69 -0.31 4.16 -7.86
C ILE A 69 0.45 4.18 -6.53
N GLU A 70 1.73 4.51 -6.55
CA GLU A 70 2.58 4.57 -5.37
C GLU A 70 2.07 5.62 -4.35
N THR A 71 1.56 6.76 -4.81
CA THR A 71 1.02 7.79 -3.90
C THR A 71 -0.13 7.28 -3.03
N VAL A 72 -1.00 6.42 -3.59
CA VAL A 72 -2.11 5.84 -2.83
C VAL A 72 -1.60 4.81 -1.81
N ILE A 73 -0.58 4.03 -2.17
CA ILE A 73 0.06 3.07 -1.25
C ILE A 73 0.75 3.82 -0.10
N ILE A 74 1.44 4.92 -0.40
CA ILE A 74 2.07 5.76 0.63
C ILE A 74 1.01 6.36 1.56
N TYR A 75 -0.15 6.78 1.06
CA TYR A 75 -1.24 7.24 1.93
C TYR A 75 -1.77 6.12 2.84
N ALA A 76 -1.90 4.89 2.35
CA ALA A 76 -2.23 3.75 3.20
C ALA A 76 -1.14 3.48 4.25
N LEU A 77 0.14 3.58 3.89
CA LEU A 77 1.27 3.45 4.81
C LEU A 77 1.24 4.52 5.92
N ILE A 78 0.96 5.78 5.57
CA ILE A 78 0.83 6.87 6.54
C ILE A 78 -0.31 6.57 7.52
N VAL A 79 -1.48 6.16 7.03
CA VAL A 79 -2.63 5.81 7.89
C VAL A 79 -2.28 4.64 8.80
N ALA A 80 -1.59 3.62 8.30
CA ALA A 80 -1.12 2.50 9.12
C ALA A 80 -0.18 2.94 10.25
N ILE A 81 0.78 3.82 9.94
CA ILE A 81 1.69 4.40 10.94
C ILE A 81 0.90 5.18 12.00
N LEU A 82 -0.08 5.98 11.59
CA LEU A 82 -0.94 6.73 12.51
C LEU A 82 -1.73 5.80 13.45
N ILE A 83 -2.24 4.66 12.96
CA ILE A 83 -2.98 3.68 13.77
C ILE A 83 -2.08 2.98 14.81
N ILE A 84 -0.79 2.81 14.54
CA ILE A 84 0.13 2.12 15.45
C ILE A 84 0.73 3.07 16.49
N PHE A 85 1.15 4.27 16.05
CA PHE A 85 2.01 5.14 16.86
C PHE A 85 1.31 6.37 17.44
N VAL A 86 0.16 6.77 16.89
CA VAL A 86 -0.50 8.03 17.27
C VAL A 86 -1.89 7.78 17.86
N LEU A 87 -2.73 7.01 17.16
CA LEU A 87 -4.07 6.60 17.58
C LEU A 87 -3.96 5.31 18.38
#